data_AF-A0A961CUH5-F1
#
_entry.id   AF-A0A961CUH5-F1
#
_cell.length_a   1.000
_cell.length_b   1.000
_cell.length_c   1.000
_cell.angle_alpha   90.00
_cell.angle_beta   90.00
_cell.angle_gamma   90.00
#
_symmetry.space_group_name_H-M   'P 1'
#
loop_
_entity.id
_entity.type
_entity.pdbx_description
1 polymer ?
#
loop_
_entity_poly.entity_id
_entity_poly.type
_entity_poly.pdbx_seq_one_letter_code
_entity_poly.pdbx_strand_id
1 'polypeptide(L)'
;SERFDGFLIHSRGRGALPLGDAGRGADVEGSRGDPPVLIRDDLDVPVLVVQTETDVLGFLDSLSCRQPDTGRFRCWELAGAAHADLSLIGELETMLGCADPVNRGQQRFVVRSALRHLVNWVRTGAAPPSASPLAVAVDESGSTVRRRFETDELGNVLGGVRTPCVDAAVETLSGLCRDGESHVCQLFGRRLALPDAVLRDRYPTLASYREAYTAATDRAIDDGFILGDDRDEVLEDAPADVITW
;
A
#
# COMPACT_ATOMS: atom_id res chain seq x y z
N SER A 1 6.53 16.83 -29.43
CA SER A 1 7.32 16.72 -28.19
C SER A 1 6.61 15.76 -27.27
N GLU A 2 7.18 14.58 -27.03
CA GLU A 2 6.75 13.78 -25.89
C GLU A 2 7.27 14.50 -24.64
N ARG A 3 6.36 14.94 -23.77
CA ARG A 3 6.69 15.80 -22.62
C ARG A 3 7.15 15.02 -21.39
N PHE A 4 6.94 13.70 -21.37
CA PHE A 4 7.23 12.84 -20.23
C PHE A 4 7.81 11.53 -20.72
N ASP A 5 8.91 11.09 -20.09
CA ASP A 5 9.60 9.85 -20.45
C ASP A 5 9.10 8.62 -19.65
N GLY A 6 8.22 8.83 -18.68
CA GLY A 6 7.59 7.80 -17.87
C GLY A 6 6.63 8.38 -16.82
N PHE A 7 5.80 7.52 -16.23
CA PHE A 7 4.78 7.92 -15.24
C PHE A 7 4.86 7.06 -13.98
N LEU A 8 4.91 7.71 -12.82
CA LEU A 8 4.63 7.09 -11.53
C LEU A 8 3.23 7.53 -11.11
N ILE A 9 2.34 6.58 -10.93
CA ILE A 9 0.96 6.84 -10.53
C ILE A 9 0.72 6.18 -9.17
N HIS A 10 0.61 7.00 -8.12
CA HIS A 10 0.27 6.54 -6.78
C HIS A 10 -1.23 6.73 -6.55
N SER A 11 -1.89 5.71 -5.99
CA SER A 11 -3.29 5.74 -5.58
C SER A 11 -4.27 6.19 -6.67
N ARG A 12 -4.15 5.63 -7.88
CA ARG A 12 -5.18 5.80 -8.92
C ARG A 12 -6.53 5.21 -8.53
N GLY A 13 -7.60 5.90 -8.94
CA GLY A 13 -8.96 5.37 -8.92
C GLY A 13 -9.32 4.53 -10.14
N ARG A 14 -10.50 3.93 -10.07
CA ARG A 14 -11.20 3.25 -11.15
C ARG A 14 -11.46 4.15 -12.36
N GLY A 15 -12.04 5.32 -12.12
CA GLY A 15 -12.56 6.22 -13.16
C GLY A 15 -11.52 7.22 -13.66
N ALA A 16 -11.82 7.87 -14.79
CA ALA A 16 -11.08 9.05 -15.20
C ALA A 16 -11.53 10.24 -14.36
N LEU A 17 -10.59 10.93 -13.73
CA LEU A 17 -10.88 12.20 -13.07
C LEU A 17 -11.21 13.26 -14.14
N PRO A 18 -12.36 13.95 -14.04
CA PRO A 18 -12.62 15.08 -14.92
C PRO A 18 -11.62 16.20 -14.61
N LEU A 19 -11.29 17.02 -15.61
CA LEU A 19 -10.47 18.22 -15.40
C LEU A 19 -11.11 19.22 -14.42
N GLY A 20 -12.43 19.08 -14.19
CA GLY A 20 -13.20 19.96 -13.33
C GLY A 20 -13.33 21.37 -13.90
N ASP A 21 -14.06 22.21 -13.17
CA ASP A 21 -14.09 23.65 -13.44
C ASP A 21 -12.84 24.31 -12.85
N ALA A 22 -12.28 25.29 -13.56
CA ALA A 22 -11.15 26.05 -13.06
C ALA A 22 -11.46 26.68 -11.68
N GLY A 23 -10.58 26.45 -10.70
CA GLY A 23 -10.75 26.96 -9.33
C GLY A 23 -11.65 26.11 -8.43
N ARG A 24 -12.10 24.92 -8.88
CA ARG A 24 -12.82 23.94 -8.05
C ARG A 24 -12.06 22.62 -8.01
N GLY A 25 -12.28 21.85 -6.93
CA GLY A 25 -11.83 20.46 -6.89
C GLY A 25 -12.60 19.63 -7.91
N ALA A 26 -11.92 18.68 -8.55
CA ALA A 26 -12.58 17.70 -9.41
C ALA A 26 -13.50 16.80 -8.57
N ASP A 27 -14.66 16.44 -9.11
CA ASP A 27 -15.62 15.56 -8.45
C ASP A 27 -15.16 14.10 -8.53
N VAL A 28 -14.36 13.68 -7.55
CA VAL A 28 -13.86 12.31 -7.44
C VAL A 28 -15.01 11.33 -7.19
N GLU A 29 -16.02 11.74 -6.42
CA GLU A 29 -17.15 10.88 -6.08
C GLU A 29 -18.03 10.59 -7.29
N GLY A 30 -18.33 11.62 -8.09
CA GLY A 30 -19.02 11.47 -9.37
C GLY A 30 -18.28 10.52 -10.33
N SER A 31 -16.94 10.58 -10.37
CA SER A 31 -16.13 9.73 -11.26
C SER A 31 -16.23 8.22 -10.96
N ARG A 32 -16.72 7.81 -9.78
CA ARG A 32 -16.93 6.39 -9.44
C ARG A 32 -18.07 5.75 -10.26
N GLY A 33 -19.01 6.56 -10.75
CA GLY A 33 -20.09 6.09 -11.60
C GLY A 33 -19.61 5.66 -12.99
N ASP A 34 -18.44 6.14 -13.41
CA ASP A 34 -17.90 5.87 -14.73
C ASP A 34 -17.40 4.42 -14.88
N PRO A 35 -17.37 3.89 -16.12
CA PRO A 35 -16.69 2.64 -16.40
C PRO A 35 -15.22 2.66 -15.96
N PRO A 36 -14.65 1.53 -15.50
CA PRO A 36 -13.23 1.46 -15.19
C PRO A 36 -12.37 1.86 -16.40
N VAL A 37 -11.36 2.69 -16.15
CA VAL A 37 -10.42 3.15 -17.18
C VAL A 37 -9.10 2.40 -17.01
N LEU A 38 -8.67 1.69 -18.04
CA LEU A 38 -7.39 0.99 -18.02
C LEU A 38 -6.26 1.90 -18.50
N ILE A 39 -5.05 1.66 -18.01
CA ILE A 39 -3.84 2.16 -18.67
C ILE A 39 -3.79 1.50 -20.05
N ARG A 40 -3.60 2.31 -21.09
CA ARG A 40 -3.51 1.83 -22.47
C ARG A 40 -2.40 0.78 -22.63
N ASP A 41 -2.56 -0.12 -23.58
CA ASP A 41 -1.61 -1.20 -23.88
C ASP A 41 -0.55 -0.81 -24.93
N ASP A 42 -0.82 0.23 -25.73
CA ASP A 42 0.09 0.84 -26.71
C ASP A 42 0.98 1.93 -26.09
N LEU A 43 1.63 1.60 -24.96
CA LEU A 43 2.55 2.51 -24.29
C LEU A 43 3.87 2.65 -25.06
N ASP A 44 4.35 3.89 -25.21
CA ASP A 44 5.71 4.18 -25.69
C ASP A 44 6.69 4.47 -24.55
N VAL A 45 6.17 4.77 -23.36
CA VAL A 45 6.92 5.09 -22.13
C VAL A 45 6.54 4.17 -20.96
N PRO A 46 7.43 3.95 -19.98
CA PRO A 46 7.11 3.12 -18.83
C PRO A 46 6.09 3.77 -17.88
N VAL A 47 5.21 2.94 -17.31
CA VAL A 47 4.23 3.31 -16.30
C VAL A 47 4.37 2.37 -15.10
N LEU A 48 4.64 2.94 -13.94
CA LEU A 48 4.63 2.23 -12.67
C LEU A 48 3.47 2.75 -11.82
N VAL A 49 2.58 1.85 -11.42
CA VAL A 49 1.45 2.14 -10.54
C VAL A 49 1.75 1.59 -9.16
N VAL A 50 1.47 2.38 -8.13
CA VAL A 50 1.53 1.97 -6.73
C VAL A 50 0.14 2.12 -6.12
N GLN A 51 -0.34 1.08 -5.45
CA GLN A 51 -1.65 1.00 -4.82
C GLN A 51 -1.52 0.48 -3.39
N THR A 52 -2.38 0.96 -2.51
CA THR A 52 -2.51 0.51 -1.13
C THR A 52 -3.78 -0.34 -0.98
N GLU A 53 -3.96 -1.01 0.16
CA GLU A 53 -5.21 -1.74 0.43
C GLU A 53 -6.45 -0.84 0.32
N THR A 54 -6.34 0.41 0.80
CA THR A 54 -7.38 1.42 0.69
C THR A 54 -7.73 1.71 -0.78
N ASP A 55 -6.74 1.77 -1.65
CA ASP A 55 -6.97 2.10 -3.05
C ASP A 55 -7.67 0.96 -3.79
N VAL A 56 -7.30 -0.28 -3.45
CA VAL A 56 -7.78 -1.50 -4.11
C VAL A 56 -9.26 -1.78 -3.79
N LEU A 57 -9.64 -1.80 -2.50
CA LEU A 57 -11.02 -2.15 -2.08
C LEU A 57 -11.83 -0.98 -1.53
N GLY A 58 -11.19 0.15 -1.21
CA GLY A 58 -11.86 1.31 -0.66
C GLY A 58 -12.51 2.20 -1.72
N PHE A 59 -12.50 3.51 -1.45
CA PHE A 59 -13.19 4.51 -2.29
C PHE A 59 -12.59 4.65 -3.70
N LEU A 60 -11.40 4.14 -3.97
CA LEU A 60 -10.82 4.23 -5.31
C LEU A 60 -11.15 3.02 -6.20
N ASP A 61 -11.56 1.88 -5.62
CA ASP A 61 -11.96 0.64 -6.33
C ASP A 61 -10.98 0.24 -7.45
N SER A 62 -9.67 0.38 -7.20
CA SER A 62 -8.66 0.13 -8.25
C SER A 62 -8.57 -1.34 -8.65
N LEU A 63 -9.13 -2.25 -7.83
CA LEU A 63 -9.33 -3.65 -8.22
C LEU A 63 -10.06 -3.78 -9.56
N SER A 64 -11.06 -2.93 -9.82
CA SER A 64 -11.85 -2.96 -11.05
C SER A 64 -11.04 -2.58 -12.31
N CYS A 65 -9.88 -1.96 -12.13
CA CYS A 65 -8.93 -1.60 -13.19
C CYS A 65 -7.58 -2.30 -13.06
N ARG A 66 -7.50 -3.40 -12.30
CA ARG A 66 -6.29 -4.21 -12.16
C ARG A 66 -5.88 -4.79 -13.52
N GLN A 67 -4.60 -4.66 -13.86
CA GLN A 67 -4.03 -5.11 -15.13
C GLN A 67 -2.81 -5.98 -14.89
N PRO A 68 -2.54 -6.98 -15.75
CA PRO A 68 -1.29 -7.72 -15.69
C PRO A 68 -0.12 -6.81 -16.06
N ASP A 69 1.03 -7.11 -15.46
CA ASP A 69 2.31 -6.54 -15.83
C ASP A 69 2.64 -6.74 -17.32
N THR A 70 3.28 -5.74 -17.96
CA THR A 70 3.72 -5.81 -19.36
C THR A 70 5.19 -5.37 -19.50
N GLY A 71 5.71 -5.27 -20.72
CA GLY A 71 7.04 -4.71 -20.96
C GLY A 71 7.18 -3.21 -20.62
N ARG A 72 6.07 -2.50 -20.38
CA ARG A 72 6.03 -1.06 -20.07
C ARG A 72 5.06 -0.68 -18.95
N PHE A 73 4.37 -1.65 -18.35
CA PHE A 73 3.46 -1.45 -17.24
C PHE A 73 3.85 -2.35 -16.08
N ARG A 74 3.89 -1.77 -14.88
CA ARG A 74 4.06 -2.47 -13.60
C ARG A 74 3.03 -1.96 -12.60
N CYS A 75 2.43 -2.86 -11.83
CA CYS A 75 1.58 -2.49 -10.70
C CYS A 75 2.09 -3.12 -9.40
N TRP A 76 2.33 -2.30 -8.38
CA TRP A 76 2.64 -2.73 -7.03
C TRP A 76 1.46 -2.43 -6.11
N GLU A 77 0.93 -3.46 -5.49
CA GLU A 77 -0.10 -3.33 -4.46
C GLU A 77 0.51 -3.67 -3.11
N LEU A 78 0.38 -2.80 -2.12
CA LEU A 78 1.13 -2.89 -0.86
C LEU A 78 0.27 -3.50 0.24
N ALA A 79 0.72 -4.61 0.80
CA ALA A 79 0.09 -5.21 1.96
C ALA A 79 0.35 -4.35 3.21
N GLY A 80 -0.66 -4.22 4.07
CA GLY A 80 -0.60 -3.43 5.30
C GLY A 80 -0.53 -1.92 5.11
N ALA A 81 -0.70 -1.39 3.89
CA ALA A 81 -0.64 0.04 3.61
C ALA A 81 -2.03 0.66 3.42
N ALA A 82 -2.19 1.91 3.87
CA ALA A 82 -3.38 2.73 3.65
C ALA A 82 -3.11 3.89 2.68
N HIS A 83 -4.14 4.51 2.12
CA HIS A 83 -4.01 5.66 1.19
C HIS A 83 -3.18 6.81 1.80
N ALA A 84 -3.36 7.02 3.10
CA ALA A 84 -2.49 7.84 3.93
C ALA A 84 -2.18 7.12 5.25
N ASP A 85 -1.07 7.47 5.90
CA ASP A 85 -0.64 6.83 7.15
C ASP A 85 -0.05 7.86 8.12
N LEU A 86 0.45 7.40 9.27
CA LEU A 86 1.08 8.28 10.26
C LEU A 86 2.22 9.11 9.68
N SER A 87 2.99 8.59 8.71
CA SER A 87 4.13 9.34 8.16
C SER A 87 3.70 10.62 7.44
N LEU A 88 2.45 10.68 6.97
CA LEU A 88 1.87 11.87 6.33
C LEU A 88 1.21 12.83 7.34
N ILE A 89 0.48 12.30 8.33
CA ILE A 89 -0.30 13.15 9.26
C ILE A 89 0.50 13.57 10.50
N GLY A 90 1.49 12.76 10.92
CA GLY A 90 2.34 13.01 12.07
C GLY A 90 1.55 13.24 13.36
N GLU A 91 1.96 14.28 14.11
CA GLU A 91 1.39 14.66 15.41
C GLU A 91 -0.10 15.01 15.35
N LEU A 92 -0.64 15.26 14.16
CA LEU A 92 -2.02 15.65 13.93
C LEU A 92 -2.99 14.46 13.89
N GLU A 93 -2.52 13.22 14.05
CA GLU A 93 -3.35 12.00 14.06
C GLU A 93 -4.59 12.13 14.96
N THR A 94 -4.41 12.65 16.18
CA THR A 94 -5.49 12.76 17.17
C THR A 94 -6.64 13.68 16.72
N MET A 95 -6.38 14.60 15.79
CA MET A 95 -7.40 15.50 15.25
C MET A 95 -8.31 14.82 14.21
N LEU A 96 -7.93 13.65 13.68
CA LEU A 96 -8.74 12.91 12.71
C LEU A 96 -10.01 12.32 13.34
N GLY A 97 -9.97 12.04 14.66
CA GLY A 97 -11.11 11.48 15.38
C GLY A 97 -11.48 10.05 14.96
N CYS A 98 -10.52 9.28 14.43
CA CYS A 98 -10.72 7.88 14.04
C CYS A 98 -10.86 6.98 15.26
N ALA A 99 -11.61 5.89 15.12
CA ALA A 99 -11.89 4.99 16.24
C ALA A 99 -10.70 4.11 16.62
N ASP A 100 -9.89 3.74 15.62
CA ASP A 100 -8.63 3.02 15.78
C ASP A 100 -7.45 3.96 15.45
N PRO A 101 -6.24 3.74 16.00
CA PRO A 101 -5.05 4.45 15.56
C PRO A 101 -4.81 4.21 14.06
N VAL A 102 -4.34 5.24 13.35
CA VAL A 102 -4.20 5.15 11.89
C VAL A 102 -3.10 4.20 11.47
N ASN A 103 -3.14 3.75 10.23
CA ASN A 103 -2.15 2.85 9.67
C ASN A 103 -0.70 3.36 9.88
N ARG A 104 0.22 2.42 10.14
CA ARG A 104 1.68 2.65 10.28
C ARG A 104 2.46 1.89 9.21
N GLY A 105 1.83 1.63 8.08
CA GLY A 105 2.44 0.98 6.94
C GLY A 105 3.61 1.79 6.41
N GLN A 106 4.49 1.10 5.69
CA GLN A 106 5.78 1.61 5.27
C GLN A 106 5.77 2.04 3.79
N GLN A 107 4.63 2.59 3.32
CA GLN A 107 4.47 2.93 1.91
C GLN A 107 5.47 3.97 1.42
N ARG A 108 5.93 4.87 2.31
CA ARG A 108 6.92 5.91 1.97
C ARG A 108 8.20 5.31 1.37
N PHE A 109 8.68 4.20 1.92
CA PHE A 109 9.88 3.52 1.45
C PHE A 109 9.65 2.83 0.11
N VAL A 110 8.49 2.20 -0.06
CA VAL A 110 8.12 1.54 -1.33
C VAL A 110 7.94 2.55 -2.45
N VAL A 111 7.35 3.73 -2.18
CA VAL A 111 7.19 4.80 -3.17
C VAL A 111 8.53 5.43 -3.54
N ARG A 112 9.46 5.61 -2.59
CA ARG A 112 10.85 6.03 -2.90
C ARG A 112 11.54 5.02 -3.82
N SER A 113 11.41 3.72 -3.52
CA SER A 113 11.93 2.66 -4.39
C SER A 113 11.29 2.68 -5.77
N ALA A 114 9.96 2.79 -5.85
CA ALA A 114 9.21 2.89 -7.10
C ALA A 114 9.71 4.03 -7.99
N LEU A 115 9.94 5.22 -7.42
CA LEU A 115 10.48 6.35 -8.16
C LEU A 115 11.89 6.05 -8.71
N ARG A 116 12.77 5.45 -7.89
CA ARG A 116 14.13 5.08 -8.34
C ARG A 116 14.08 4.06 -9.48
N HIS A 117 13.21 3.06 -9.37
CA HIS A 117 13.01 2.05 -10.41
C HIS A 117 12.45 2.67 -11.68
N LEU A 118 11.47 3.58 -11.61
CA LEU A 118 10.98 4.28 -12.79
C LEU A 118 12.11 5.05 -13.49
N VAL A 119 12.91 5.81 -12.73
CA VAL A 119 14.06 6.54 -13.29
C VAL A 119 15.05 5.58 -13.96
N ASN A 120 15.33 4.43 -13.35
CA ASN A 120 16.21 3.43 -13.94
C ASN A 120 15.61 2.80 -15.21
N TRP A 121 14.31 2.50 -15.18
CA TRP A 121 13.57 1.91 -16.29
C TRP A 121 13.57 2.82 -17.51
N VAL A 122 13.32 4.11 -17.31
CA VAL A 122 13.40 5.14 -18.36
C VAL A 122 14.81 5.22 -18.95
N ARG A 123 15.84 5.19 -18.11
CA ARG A 123 17.24 5.38 -18.57
C ARG A 123 17.85 4.16 -19.24
N THR A 124 17.45 2.96 -18.84
CA THR A 124 18.18 1.72 -19.17
C THR A 124 17.30 0.65 -19.78
N GLY A 125 15.97 0.77 -19.70
CA GLY A 125 15.04 -0.28 -20.09
C GLY A 125 14.87 -1.39 -19.04
N ALA A 126 15.60 -1.34 -17.91
CA ALA A 126 15.46 -2.32 -16.83
C ALA A 126 14.17 -2.09 -16.03
N ALA A 127 13.19 -2.98 -16.22
CA ALA A 127 11.90 -2.88 -15.55
C ALA A 127 12.02 -3.11 -14.03
N PRO A 128 11.18 -2.44 -13.21
CA PRO A 128 11.02 -2.75 -11.80
C PRO A 128 10.66 -4.23 -11.57
N PRO A 129 10.97 -4.80 -10.39
CA PRO A 129 10.51 -6.13 -10.01
C PRO A 129 8.98 -6.23 -10.12
N SER A 130 8.51 -7.42 -10.45
CA SER A 130 7.07 -7.74 -10.42
C SER A 130 6.66 -8.15 -9.01
N ALA A 131 5.42 -7.84 -8.63
CA ALA A 131 4.82 -8.28 -7.37
C ALA A 131 3.51 -9.02 -7.66
N SER A 132 3.22 -10.07 -6.88
CA SER A 132 1.89 -10.67 -6.90
C SER A 132 0.87 -9.63 -6.41
N PRO A 133 -0.35 -9.55 -6.99
CA PRO A 133 -1.40 -8.68 -6.46
C PRO A 133 -1.80 -9.06 -5.03
N LEU A 134 -2.47 -8.14 -4.33
CA LEU A 134 -3.16 -8.45 -3.09
C LEU A 134 -4.27 -9.48 -3.36
N ALA A 135 -4.32 -10.50 -2.52
CA ALA A 135 -5.29 -11.59 -2.59
C ALA A 135 -6.68 -11.09 -2.17
N VAL A 136 -7.65 -11.25 -3.05
CA VAL A 136 -9.02 -10.78 -2.86
C VAL A 136 -9.98 -11.93 -3.09
N ALA A 137 -10.74 -12.27 -2.05
CA ALA A 137 -11.86 -13.19 -2.17
C ALA A 137 -13.10 -12.44 -2.66
N VAL A 138 -13.77 -13.02 -3.66
CA VAL A 138 -15.04 -12.55 -4.20
C VAL A 138 -16.14 -13.50 -3.75
N ASP A 139 -17.15 -12.95 -3.08
CA ASP A 139 -18.36 -13.68 -2.71
C ASP A 139 -19.53 -13.22 -3.60
N GLU A 140 -20.02 -14.17 -4.39
CA GLU A 140 -21.11 -13.99 -5.35
C GLU A 140 -22.42 -14.66 -4.87
N SER A 141 -22.46 -15.17 -3.63
CA SER A 141 -23.58 -15.99 -3.12
C SER A 141 -24.89 -15.22 -2.85
N GLY A 142 -24.94 -13.92 -3.16
CA GLY A 142 -26.12 -13.06 -2.97
C GLY A 142 -26.36 -12.08 -4.12
N SER A 143 -27.31 -11.15 -3.93
CA SER A 143 -27.64 -10.11 -4.92
C SER A 143 -26.58 -9.00 -5.05
N THR A 144 -25.53 -9.04 -4.22
CA THR A 144 -24.43 -8.06 -4.22
C THR A 144 -23.09 -8.79 -4.19
N VAL A 145 -22.19 -8.47 -5.13
CA VAL A 145 -20.80 -8.93 -5.09
C VAL A 145 -20.09 -8.31 -3.89
N ARG A 146 -19.59 -9.14 -2.98
CA ARG A 146 -18.77 -8.69 -1.84
C ARG A 146 -17.32 -9.06 -2.08
N ARG A 147 -16.41 -8.13 -1.83
CA ARG A 147 -14.97 -8.32 -1.94
C ARG A 147 -14.35 -8.10 -0.58
N ARG A 148 -13.40 -8.96 -0.23
CA ARG A 148 -12.59 -8.81 0.97
C ARG A 148 -11.18 -9.29 0.68
N PHE A 149 -10.21 -8.73 1.39
CA PHE A 149 -8.87 -9.29 1.35
C PHE A 149 -8.84 -10.67 2.00
N GLU A 150 -8.04 -11.56 1.43
CA GLU A 150 -7.61 -12.78 2.09
C GLU A 150 -6.43 -12.43 3.00
N THR A 151 -6.50 -12.85 4.25
CA THR A 151 -5.53 -12.46 5.29
C THR A 151 -4.83 -13.67 5.88
N ASP A 152 -3.64 -13.45 6.41
CA ASP A 152 -2.91 -14.43 7.21
C ASP A 152 -3.49 -14.54 8.64
N GLU A 153 -2.89 -15.40 9.44
CA GLU A 153 -3.27 -15.64 10.85
C GLU A 153 -3.17 -14.41 11.75
N LEU A 154 -2.40 -13.39 11.35
CA LEU A 154 -2.26 -12.11 12.05
C LEU A 154 -3.20 -11.05 11.49
N GLY A 155 -4.01 -11.38 10.48
CA GLY A 155 -4.96 -10.46 9.85
C GLY A 155 -4.35 -9.52 8.81
N ASN A 156 -3.06 -9.70 8.44
CA ASN A 156 -2.45 -8.93 7.35
C ASN A 156 -2.79 -9.56 6.00
N VAL A 157 -2.94 -8.74 4.97
CA VAL A 157 -3.35 -9.20 3.64
C VAL A 157 -2.27 -10.07 2.98
N LEU A 158 -2.69 -11.14 2.30
CA LEU A 158 -1.82 -12.02 1.52
C LEU A 158 -1.50 -11.42 0.15
N GLY A 159 -0.32 -11.76 -0.36
CA GLY A 159 0.18 -11.22 -1.63
C GLY A 159 0.70 -9.79 -1.48
N GLY A 160 0.81 -9.08 -2.60
CA GLY A 160 1.34 -7.73 -2.65
C GLY A 160 2.83 -7.62 -2.36
N VAL A 161 3.30 -6.38 -2.35
CA VAL A 161 4.58 -5.97 -1.78
C VAL A 161 4.44 -5.97 -0.26
N ARG A 162 5.25 -6.78 0.43
CA ARG A 162 5.27 -6.85 1.90
C ARG A 162 6.48 -6.08 2.44
N THR A 163 6.23 -5.27 3.47
CA THR A 163 7.25 -4.48 4.17
C THR A 163 7.63 -5.16 5.49
N PRO A 164 8.73 -4.76 6.15
CA PRO A 164 9.11 -5.29 7.46
C PRO A 164 8.00 -5.22 8.52
N CYS A 165 7.16 -4.17 8.52
CA CYS A 165 6.01 -4.08 9.43
C CYS A 165 4.94 -5.16 9.21
N VAL A 166 4.93 -5.81 8.04
CA VAL A 166 3.99 -6.89 7.70
C VAL A 166 4.64 -8.28 7.87
N ASP A 167 5.91 -8.43 7.51
CA ASP A 167 6.63 -9.71 7.59
C ASP A 167 7.16 -10.02 9.01
N ALA A 168 7.55 -8.98 9.74
CA ALA A 168 7.92 -9.02 11.15
C ALA A 168 6.86 -8.27 12.00
N ALA A 169 5.58 -8.58 11.76
CA ALA A 169 4.46 -7.88 12.38
C ALA A 169 4.45 -8.01 13.92
N VAL A 170 4.19 -6.88 14.59
CA VAL A 170 3.81 -6.79 16.02
C VAL A 170 2.39 -6.23 16.20
N GLU A 171 1.79 -5.79 15.10
CA GLU A 171 0.45 -5.25 14.98
C GLU A 171 -0.13 -5.72 13.65
N THR A 172 -1.46 -5.82 13.57
CA THR A 172 -2.15 -5.99 12.30
C THR A 172 -2.28 -4.62 11.65
N LEU A 173 -1.81 -4.50 10.41
CA LEU A 173 -1.98 -3.31 9.60
C LEU A 173 -3.05 -3.56 8.54
N SER A 174 -3.97 -2.61 8.37
CA SER A 174 -4.90 -2.64 7.24
C SER A 174 -5.11 -1.25 6.66
N GLY A 175 -5.28 -1.17 5.35
CA GLY A 175 -5.74 0.03 4.67
C GLY A 175 -7.23 0.29 4.83
N LEU A 176 -7.98 -0.61 5.46
CA LEU A 176 -9.41 -0.43 5.72
C LEU A 176 -9.64 -0.04 7.19
N CYS A 177 -10.45 1.00 7.42
CA CYS A 177 -10.91 1.38 8.76
C CYS A 177 -12.16 0.57 9.17
N ARG A 178 -12.78 0.90 10.31
CA ARG A 178 -14.08 0.31 10.68
C ARG A 178 -15.20 0.80 9.76
N ASP A 179 -16.21 -0.04 9.59
CA ASP A 179 -17.42 0.33 8.87
C ASP A 179 -18.10 1.55 9.51
N GLY A 180 -18.55 2.48 8.67
CA GLY A 180 -19.28 3.69 9.12
C GLY A 180 -18.40 4.82 9.65
N GLU A 181 -17.07 4.69 9.62
CA GLU A 181 -16.18 5.81 9.95
C GLU A 181 -16.19 6.91 8.89
N SER A 182 -15.68 8.09 9.29
CA SER A 182 -15.61 9.27 8.42
C SER A 182 -14.79 8.97 7.15
N HIS A 183 -15.08 9.72 6.08
CA HIS A 183 -14.31 9.58 4.83
C HIS A 183 -12.82 9.82 5.03
N VAL A 184 -12.46 10.73 5.94
CA VAL A 184 -11.06 10.97 6.32
C VAL A 184 -10.45 9.70 6.91
N CYS A 185 -11.10 9.07 7.90
CA CYS A 185 -10.58 7.85 8.53
C CYS A 185 -10.48 6.67 7.56
N GLN A 186 -11.36 6.60 6.56
CA GLN A 186 -11.26 5.61 5.49
C GLN A 186 -9.97 5.73 4.66
N LEU A 187 -9.42 6.94 4.51
CA LEU A 187 -8.13 7.14 3.84
C LEU A 187 -6.94 6.64 4.67
N PHE A 188 -7.09 6.66 5.99
CA PHE A 188 -5.99 6.42 6.92
C PHE A 188 -5.86 4.96 7.37
N GLY A 189 -6.81 4.10 7.00
CA GLY A 189 -6.85 2.71 7.44
C GLY A 189 -6.79 2.59 8.96
N ARG A 190 -6.18 1.52 9.46
CA ARG A 190 -5.99 1.31 10.90
C ARG A 190 -4.79 0.43 11.20
N ARG A 191 -4.43 0.41 12.48
CA ARG A 191 -3.61 -0.62 13.10
C ARG A 191 -4.28 -1.21 14.33
N LEU A 192 -4.04 -2.50 14.58
CA LEU A 192 -4.56 -3.21 15.74
C LEU A 192 -3.42 -3.95 16.45
N ALA A 193 -3.29 -3.76 17.77
CA ALA A 193 -2.27 -4.44 18.55
C ALA A 193 -2.48 -5.97 18.52
N LEU A 194 -1.40 -6.73 18.34
CA LEU A 194 -1.45 -8.17 18.52
C LEU A 194 -1.42 -8.52 20.03
N PRO A 195 -2.05 -9.63 20.46
CA PRO A 195 -1.98 -10.06 21.84
C PRO A 195 -0.55 -10.39 22.28
N ASP A 196 -0.17 -10.01 23.50
CA ASP A 196 1.13 -10.35 24.09
C ASP A 196 1.52 -11.82 23.98
N ALA A 197 0.55 -12.74 24.10
CA ALA A 197 0.80 -14.18 24.00
C ALA A 197 1.30 -14.56 22.59
N VAL A 198 0.75 -13.94 21.54
CA VAL A 198 1.19 -14.12 20.15
C VAL A 198 2.57 -13.51 19.97
N LEU A 199 2.80 -12.32 20.53
CA LEU A 199 4.09 -11.64 20.42
C LEU A 199 5.21 -12.39 21.17
N ARG A 200 4.95 -12.96 22.36
CA ARG A 200 5.94 -13.75 23.11
C ARG A 200 6.29 -15.07 22.44
N ASP A 201 5.31 -15.70 21.79
CA ASP A 201 5.55 -16.91 21.01
C ASP A 201 6.42 -16.61 19.77
N ARG A 202 6.09 -15.53 19.06
CA ARG A 202 6.80 -15.13 17.83
C ARG A 202 8.16 -14.49 18.09
N TYR A 203 8.25 -13.66 19.12
CA TYR A 203 9.45 -12.92 19.53
C TYR A 203 9.69 -13.09 21.05
N PRO A 204 10.35 -14.18 21.48
CA PRO A 204 10.62 -14.43 22.89
C PRO A 204 11.48 -13.36 23.59
N THR A 205 12.16 -12.51 22.82
CA THR A 205 12.96 -11.38 23.32
C THR A 205 12.93 -10.20 22.34
N LEU A 206 13.19 -8.98 22.84
CA LEU A 206 13.46 -7.83 21.97
C LEU A 206 14.55 -8.09 20.90
N ALA A 207 15.58 -8.87 21.24
CA ALA A 207 16.64 -9.24 20.30
C ALA A 207 16.10 -10.09 19.14
N SER A 208 15.25 -11.07 19.43
CA SER A 208 14.63 -11.91 18.40
C SER A 208 13.70 -11.12 17.46
N TYR A 209 13.00 -10.12 18.00
CA TYR A 209 12.20 -9.22 17.17
C TYR A 209 13.09 -8.39 16.23
N ARG A 210 14.16 -7.79 16.74
CA ARG A 210 15.08 -6.98 15.93
C ARG A 210 15.76 -7.80 14.84
N GLU A 211 16.13 -9.05 15.13
CA GLU A 211 16.68 -9.97 14.12
C GLU A 211 15.66 -10.26 13.02
N ALA A 212 14.41 -10.60 13.39
CA ALA A 212 13.34 -10.86 12.43
C ALA A 212 13.03 -9.63 11.55
N TYR A 213 12.95 -8.45 12.16
CA TYR A 213 12.70 -7.18 11.47
C TYR A 213 13.86 -6.79 10.54
N THR A 214 15.10 -6.99 10.98
CA THR A 214 16.30 -6.77 10.14
C THR A 214 16.30 -7.71 8.94
N ALA A 215 16.01 -9.00 9.15
CA ALA A 215 15.94 -9.96 8.06
C ALA A 215 14.80 -9.63 7.06
N ALA A 216 13.65 -9.14 7.55
CA ALA A 216 12.57 -8.69 6.67
C ALA A 216 12.96 -7.42 5.88
N THR A 217 13.71 -6.52 6.50
CA THR A 217 14.24 -5.30 5.84
C THR A 217 15.20 -5.66 4.72
N ASP A 218 16.16 -6.54 5.01
CA ASP A 218 17.15 -6.99 4.03
C ASP A 218 16.47 -7.72 2.85
N ARG A 219 15.47 -8.56 3.11
CA ARG A 219 14.66 -9.19 2.05
C ARG A 219 13.92 -8.16 1.18
N ALA A 220 13.27 -7.17 1.78
CA ALA A 220 12.56 -6.14 1.02
C ALA A 220 13.51 -5.28 0.16
N ILE A 221 14.76 -5.12 0.59
CA ILE A 221 15.83 -4.48 -0.19
C ILE A 221 16.29 -5.38 -1.34
N ASP A 222 16.56 -6.65 -1.06
CA ASP A 222 17.01 -7.63 -2.05
C ASP A 222 15.97 -7.86 -3.15
N ASP A 223 14.68 -7.89 -2.78
CA ASP A 223 13.55 -7.98 -3.70
C ASP A 223 13.31 -6.67 -4.47
N GLY A 224 14.00 -5.58 -4.09
CA GLY A 224 13.96 -4.29 -4.76
C GLY A 224 12.76 -3.41 -4.40
N PHE A 225 12.00 -3.75 -3.36
CA PHE A 225 10.84 -2.97 -2.93
C PHE A 225 11.17 -1.88 -1.91
N ILE A 226 12.34 -1.94 -1.28
CA ILE A 226 12.93 -0.89 -0.44
C ILE A 226 14.33 -0.56 -0.97
N LEU A 227 14.77 0.69 -0.85
CA LEU A 227 16.13 1.08 -1.24
C LEU A 227 17.14 0.71 -0.14
N GLY A 228 18.33 0.25 -0.51
CA GLY A 228 19.43 0.06 0.44
C GLY A 228 19.80 1.35 1.19
N ASP A 229 19.67 2.50 0.53
CA ASP A 229 19.88 3.83 1.12
C ASP A 229 18.89 4.14 2.26
N ASP A 230 17.71 3.52 2.26
CA ASP A 230 16.67 3.71 3.28
C ASP A 230 16.83 2.72 4.46
N ARG A 231 17.78 1.78 4.41
CA ARG A 231 17.88 0.66 5.37
C ARG A 231 17.90 1.12 6.83
N ASP A 232 18.74 2.09 7.16
CA ASP A 232 18.86 2.58 8.54
C ASP A 232 17.56 3.25 9.01
N GLU A 233 16.91 4.05 8.15
CA GLU A 233 15.61 4.68 8.46
C GLU A 233 14.51 3.62 8.67
N VAL A 234 14.50 2.55 7.87
CA VAL A 234 13.54 1.44 8.05
C VAL A 234 13.75 0.72 9.38
N LEU A 235 15.00 0.48 9.78
CA LEU A 235 15.31 -0.16 11.07
C LEU A 235 14.97 0.75 12.26
N GLU A 236 15.12 2.07 12.12
CA GLU A 236 14.70 3.05 13.14
C GLU A 236 13.17 3.17 13.24
N ASP A 237 12.45 2.94 12.14
CA ASP A 237 10.97 2.95 12.08
C ASP A 237 10.33 1.71 12.72
N ALA A 238 11.12 0.73 13.17
CA ALA A 238 10.62 -0.49 13.81
C ALA A 238 9.86 -0.19 15.13
N PRO A 239 8.62 -0.69 15.30
CA PRO A 239 7.84 -0.57 16.56
C PRO A 239 8.36 -1.49 17.68
N ALA A 240 9.65 -1.38 17.99
CA ALA A 240 10.37 -2.24 18.92
C ALA A 240 9.97 -2.02 20.39
N ASP A 241 9.40 -0.86 20.71
CA ASP A 241 8.89 -0.49 22.02
C ASP A 241 7.67 -1.33 22.45
N VAL A 242 6.99 -1.97 21.49
CA VAL A 242 5.90 -2.93 21.76
C VAL A 242 6.43 -4.19 22.47
N ILE A 243 7.69 -4.58 22.24
CA ILE A 243 8.32 -5.74 22.88
C ILE A 243 9.03 -5.29 24.16
N THR A 244 8.36 -5.51 25.29
CA THR A 244 8.79 -5.00 26.62
C THR A 244 9.53 -6.03 27.48
N TRP A 245 9.93 -7.17 26.91
CA TRP A 245 10.61 -8.29 27.57
C TRP A 245 11.95 -8.69 26.92
#